data_AF-A0A8T3S4H8-F1
#
_entry.id   AF-A0A8T3S4H8-F1
#
_cell.length_a   1.000
_cell.length_b   1.000
_cell.length_c   1.000
_cell.angle_alpha   90.00
_cell.angle_beta   90.00
_cell.angle_gamma   90.00
#
_symmetry.space_group_name_H-M   'P 1'
#
loop_
_entity.id
_entity.type
_entity.pdbx_description
1 polymer ?
#
loop_
_entity_poly.entity_id
_entity_poly.type
_entity_poly.pdbx_seq_one_letter_code
_entity_poly.pdbx_strand_id
1 'polypeptide(L)'
;MSNRVPPIARIRLSRSLPRLLALPMFGLLLGAAMMAGGLLLVPGITGLVVAGLGATVSLMSLAGAVVLLSVRLEIEEAAVCLAWLGGERIYPLSPGPVTRVRLRGETASRLRAAPTFLPWQLGAGRLRDEEDVEVVRLAPTATAILVPTERGRLAIAAADEDALLDALSRAARARQRLEELIRESSPDERAEASDGSSEVAPEFMTGIERATFERRLAAELAEAAAAAAARTDALPSPEAAEREAQPPHVGVRRGRRLGLRRPAWARRPAPSAGLLVLPLLGAGIVWGIAAAQDRMPQPATDLGRLTALALVLGGPATTVGAIMARVWWPRLVAVVVAGGLAATVFVGRALLG
;
A
#
# COMPACT_ATOMS: atom_id res chain seq x y z
N MET A 1 -25.24 -8.81 9.76
CA MET A 1 -24.39 -9.95 10.18
C MET A 1 -24.04 -10.69 8.91
N SER A 2 -22.80 -10.57 8.44
CA SER A 2 -22.35 -11.25 7.22
C SER A 2 -22.33 -12.75 7.46
N ASN A 3 -22.95 -13.53 6.56
CA ASN A 3 -22.86 -14.99 6.54
C ASN A 3 -21.39 -15.37 6.31
N ARG A 4 -20.64 -15.57 7.39
CA ARG A 4 -19.26 -16.03 7.31
C ARG A 4 -19.26 -17.55 7.25
N VAL A 5 -18.65 -18.09 6.19
CA VAL A 5 -18.33 -19.50 6.10
C VAL A 5 -17.33 -19.81 7.22
N PRO A 6 -17.56 -20.83 8.07
CA PRO A 6 -16.61 -21.17 9.11
C PRO A 6 -15.24 -21.54 8.50
N PRO A 7 -14.13 -21.07 9.10
CA PRO A 7 -12.80 -21.36 8.56
C PRO A 7 -12.47 -22.86 8.71
N ILE A 8 -11.94 -23.46 7.64
CA ILE A 8 -11.52 -24.87 7.60
C ILE A 8 -10.31 -25.09 8.50
N ALA A 9 -9.39 -24.12 8.48
CA ALA A 9 -8.18 -24.16 9.29
C ALA A 9 -7.68 -22.74 9.60
N ARG A 10 -7.07 -22.61 10.78
CA ARG A 10 -6.32 -21.41 11.18
C ARG A 10 -4.84 -21.71 11.12
N ILE A 11 -4.13 -21.11 10.17
CA ILE A 11 -2.70 -21.31 9.98
C ILE A 11 -1.92 -20.20 10.69
N ARG A 12 -0.93 -20.60 11.47
CA ARG A 12 0.01 -19.66 12.07
C ARG A 12 1.04 -19.23 11.01
N LEU A 13 1.16 -17.93 10.80
CA LEU A 13 2.23 -17.36 9.98
C LEU A 13 3.58 -17.49 10.68
N SER A 14 4.66 -17.61 9.93
CA SER A 14 6.01 -17.60 10.49
C SER A 14 6.28 -16.25 11.12
N ARG A 15 6.59 -16.24 12.42
CA ARG A 15 6.83 -15.03 13.21
C ARG A 15 8.19 -15.10 13.87
N SER A 16 8.97 -14.04 13.70
CA SER A 16 10.16 -13.81 14.51
C SER A 16 9.82 -12.74 15.53
N LEU A 17 9.26 -13.14 16.68
CA LEU A 17 8.83 -12.24 17.76
C LEU A 17 9.82 -11.10 18.05
N PRO A 18 11.14 -11.34 18.24
CA PRO A 18 12.07 -10.25 18.52
C PRO A 18 12.18 -9.23 17.39
N ARG A 19 12.10 -9.66 16.12
CA ARG A 19 12.17 -8.73 14.98
C ARG A 19 10.85 -8.01 14.75
N LEU A 20 9.73 -8.74 14.89
CA LEU A 20 8.39 -8.19 14.76
C LEU A 20 8.12 -7.13 15.85
N LEU A 21 8.67 -7.34 17.06
CA LEU A 21 8.55 -6.39 18.15
C LEU A 21 9.66 -5.33 18.19
N ALA A 22 10.73 -5.44 17.39
CA ALA A 22 11.85 -4.50 17.45
C ALA A 22 11.42 -3.05 17.18
N LEU A 23 10.67 -2.81 16.11
CA LEU A 23 10.19 -1.47 15.76
C LEU A 23 9.21 -0.90 16.80
N PRO A 24 8.14 -1.61 17.23
CA PRO A 24 7.26 -1.05 18.24
C PRO A 24 7.93 -0.92 19.60
N MET A 25 8.87 -1.80 19.97
CA MET A 25 9.68 -1.62 21.18
C MET A 25 10.54 -0.36 21.11
N PHE A 26 11.18 -0.11 19.97
CA PHE A 26 11.96 1.11 19.75
C PHE A 26 11.08 2.37 19.85
N GLY A 27 9.92 2.36 19.20
CA GLY A 27 8.96 3.46 19.29
C GLY A 27 8.43 3.68 20.71
N LEU A 28 8.20 2.60 21.46
CA LEU A 28 7.76 2.66 22.86
C LEU A 28 8.87 3.22 23.77
N LEU A 29 10.11 2.79 23.60
CA LEU A 29 11.26 3.33 24.34
C LEU A 29 11.50 4.81 24.01
N LEU A 30 11.44 5.18 22.74
CA LEU A 30 11.57 6.57 22.30
C LEU A 30 10.46 7.44 22.88
N GLY A 31 9.21 6.98 22.80
CA GLY A 31 8.06 7.69 23.36
C GLY A 31 8.15 7.82 24.87
N ALA A 32 8.58 6.77 25.59
CA ALA A 32 8.80 6.80 27.04
C ALA A 32 9.93 7.77 27.43
N ALA A 33 11.04 7.78 26.68
CA ALA A 33 12.15 8.70 26.90
C ALA A 33 11.73 10.16 26.66
N MET A 34 10.96 10.44 25.59
CA MET A 34 10.37 11.75 25.35
C MET A 34 9.40 12.15 26.46
N MET A 35 8.61 11.20 26.96
CA MET A 35 7.67 11.44 28.05
C MET A 35 8.39 11.81 29.35
N ALA A 36 9.38 11.02 29.76
CA ALA A 36 10.19 11.28 30.94
C ALA A 36 10.99 12.59 30.80
N GLY A 37 11.64 12.81 29.66
CA GLY A 37 12.40 14.04 29.40
C GLY A 37 11.52 15.29 29.41
N GLY A 38 10.33 15.22 28.80
CA GLY A 38 9.35 16.30 28.82
C GLY A 38 8.87 16.65 30.23
N LEU A 39 8.61 15.65 31.07
CA LEU A 39 8.12 15.87 32.44
C LEU A 39 9.23 16.30 33.43
N LEU A 40 10.45 15.77 33.28
CA LEU A 40 11.53 15.95 34.25
C LEU A 40 12.48 17.09 33.90
N LEU A 41 12.73 17.34 32.62
CA LEU A 41 13.79 18.26 32.17
C LEU A 41 13.25 19.57 31.59
N VAL A 42 11.99 19.61 31.17
CA VAL A 42 11.39 20.78 30.52
C VAL A 42 10.26 21.34 31.38
N PRO A 43 10.44 22.49 32.06
CA PRO A 43 9.40 23.05 32.89
C PRO A 43 8.26 23.66 32.07
N GLY A 44 7.05 23.67 32.66
CA GLY A 44 5.88 24.36 32.13
C GLY A 44 5.16 23.63 30.99
N ILE A 45 4.38 24.39 30.22
CA ILE A 45 3.48 23.85 29.18
C ILE A 45 4.25 23.11 28.08
N THR A 46 5.48 23.55 27.77
CA THR A 46 6.34 22.90 26.76
C THR A 46 6.71 21.49 27.15
N GLY A 47 7.00 21.23 28.43
CA GLY A 47 7.25 19.89 28.95
C GLY A 47 6.05 18.98 28.82
N LEU A 48 4.85 19.50 29.11
CA LEU A 48 3.58 18.77 28.92
C LEU A 48 3.33 18.42 27.45
N VAL A 49 3.63 19.32 26.51
CA VAL A 49 3.49 19.05 25.07
C VAL A 49 4.45 17.96 24.62
N VAL A 50 5.73 18.03 25.00
CA VAL A 50 6.73 16.99 24.68
C VAL A 50 6.32 15.66 25.29
N ALA A 51 5.83 15.68 26.53
CA ALA A 51 5.36 14.48 27.21
C ALA A 51 4.14 13.85 26.53
N GLY A 52 3.18 14.68 26.11
CA GLY A 52 2.01 14.24 25.35
C GLY A 52 2.38 13.62 23.99
N LEU A 53 3.35 14.19 23.28
CA LEU A 53 3.88 13.60 22.04
C LEU A 53 4.54 12.25 22.32
N GLY A 54 5.37 12.16 23.37
CA GLY A 54 5.99 10.91 23.80
C GLY A 54 4.96 9.82 24.11
N ALA A 55 3.92 10.16 24.89
CA ALA A 55 2.81 9.27 25.20
C ALA A 55 2.07 8.80 23.94
N THR A 56 1.83 9.70 22.98
CA THR A 56 1.18 9.37 21.70
C THR A 56 2.01 8.38 20.88
N VAL A 57 3.33 8.60 20.79
CA VAL A 57 4.26 7.69 20.09
C VAL A 57 4.28 6.32 20.76
N SER A 58 4.35 6.28 22.10
CA SER A 58 4.28 5.02 22.87
C SER A 58 2.97 4.28 22.63
N LEU A 59 1.84 4.98 22.64
CA LEU A 59 0.52 4.39 22.42
C LEU A 59 0.38 3.83 21.00
N MET A 60 0.83 4.57 19.99
CA MET A 60 0.83 4.11 18.59
C MET A 60 1.73 2.91 18.39
N SER A 61 2.89 2.88 19.05
CA SER A 61 3.83 1.77 18.99
C SER A 61 3.25 0.51 19.64
N LEU A 62 2.60 0.67 20.80
CA LEU A 62 1.90 -0.41 21.48
C LEU A 62 0.73 -0.94 20.64
N ALA A 63 -0.10 -0.06 20.08
CA ALA A 63 -1.18 -0.43 19.18
C ALA A 63 -0.65 -1.18 17.95
N GLY A 64 0.45 -0.70 17.34
CA GLY A 64 1.13 -1.37 16.24
C GLY A 64 1.62 -2.78 16.61
N ALA A 65 2.20 -2.96 17.80
CA ALA A 65 2.59 -4.29 18.30
C ALA A 65 1.38 -5.22 18.43
N VAL A 66 0.28 -4.73 19.02
CA VAL A 66 -0.95 -5.52 19.18
C VAL A 66 -1.52 -5.93 17.82
N VAL A 67 -1.58 -5.01 16.86
CA VAL A 67 -2.05 -5.30 15.49
C VAL A 67 -1.15 -6.36 14.85
N LEU A 68 0.17 -6.20 14.87
CA LEU A 68 1.11 -7.16 14.27
C LEU A 68 1.01 -8.56 14.91
N LEU A 69 0.84 -8.63 16.25
CA LEU A 69 0.66 -9.90 16.97
C LEU A 69 -0.69 -10.57 16.68
N SER A 70 -1.70 -9.79 16.31
CA SER A 70 -3.05 -10.26 16.00
C SER A 70 -3.21 -10.83 14.59
N VAL A 71 -2.26 -10.58 13.67
CA VAL A 71 -2.35 -11.03 12.26
C VAL A 71 -2.42 -12.54 12.16
N ARG A 72 -3.54 -13.10 11.69
CA ARG A 72 -3.80 -14.52 11.53
C ARG A 72 -4.18 -14.82 10.08
N LEU A 73 -3.81 -16.01 9.62
CA LEU A 73 -4.21 -16.53 8.33
C LEU A 73 -5.29 -17.59 8.55
N GLU A 74 -6.47 -17.36 7.99
CA GLU A 74 -7.59 -18.29 8.01
C GLU A 74 -7.81 -18.79 6.58
N ILE A 75 -8.08 -20.08 6.44
CA ILE A 75 -8.37 -20.69 5.14
C ILE A 75 -9.83 -21.08 5.11
N GLU A 76 -10.54 -20.52 4.14
CA GLU A 76 -11.93 -20.81 3.83
C GLU A 76 -12.00 -21.69 2.56
N GLU A 77 -13.19 -22.16 2.21
CA GLU A 77 -13.39 -23.09 1.08
C GLU A 77 -12.95 -22.50 -0.27
N ALA A 78 -13.20 -21.22 -0.49
CA ALA A 78 -12.89 -20.53 -1.74
C ALA A 78 -11.96 -19.32 -1.57
N ALA A 79 -11.43 -19.08 -0.36
CA ALA A 79 -10.62 -17.89 -0.09
C ALA A 79 -9.57 -18.13 1.00
N VAL A 80 -8.52 -17.34 0.94
CA VAL A 80 -7.58 -17.15 2.05
C VAL A 80 -7.87 -15.81 2.69
N CYS A 81 -8.14 -15.82 3.99
CA CYS A 81 -8.49 -14.63 4.76
C CYS A 81 -7.32 -14.26 5.67
N LEU A 82 -6.81 -13.04 5.50
CA LEU A 82 -5.85 -12.44 6.41
C LEU A 82 -6.63 -11.56 7.40
N ALA A 83 -6.74 -11.99 8.64
CA ALA A 83 -7.45 -11.26 9.69
C ALA A 83 -6.48 -10.61 10.67
N TRP A 84 -6.76 -9.40 11.11
CA TRP A 84 -6.02 -8.71 12.17
C TRP A 84 -6.96 -7.84 13.01
N LEU A 85 -6.46 -7.31 14.12
CA LEU A 85 -7.24 -6.42 14.97
C LEU A 85 -7.58 -5.15 14.20
N GLY A 86 -8.87 -4.97 13.87
CA GLY A 86 -9.38 -3.80 13.16
C GLY A 86 -9.56 -3.99 11.65
N GLY A 87 -9.33 -5.19 11.10
CA GLY A 87 -9.59 -5.43 9.68
C GLY A 87 -9.39 -6.87 9.23
N GLU A 88 -9.92 -7.15 8.04
CA GLU A 88 -9.68 -8.40 7.34
C GLU A 88 -9.45 -8.13 5.86
N ARG A 89 -8.69 -9.03 5.22
CA ARG A 89 -8.47 -9.00 3.78
C ARG A 89 -8.65 -10.39 3.20
N ILE A 90 -9.54 -10.48 2.24
CA ILE A 90 -9.95 -11.74 1.60
C ILE A 90 -9.25 -11.84 0.24
N TYR A 91 -8.66 -13.00 0.00
CA TYR A 91 -8.00 -13.39 -1.24
C TYR A 91 -8.74 -14.59 -1.84
N PRO A 92 -9.66 -14.37 -2.81
CA PRO A 92 -10.36 -15.46 -3.49
C PRO A 92 -9.35 -16.36 -4.19
N LEU A 93 -9.46 -17.67 -3.94
CA LEU A 93 -8.61 -18.67 -4.54
C LEU A 93 -9.00 -18.86 -6.00
N SER A 94 -8.01 -18.96 -6.89
CA SER A 94 -8.24 -19.38 -8.28
C SER A 94 -7.73 -20.81 -8.49
N PRO A 95 -8.34 -21.59 -9.40
CA PRO A 95 -7.83 -22.91 -9.73
C PRO A 95 -6.41 -22.82 -10.27
N GLY A 96 -5.47 -23.58 -9.69
CA GLY A 96 -4.10 -23.62 -10.16
C GLY A 96 -3.14 -24.36 -9.23
N PRO A 97 -1.90 -24.61 -9.69
CA PRO A 97 -0.90 -25.27 -8.90
C PRO A 97 -0.39 -24.36 -7.78
N VAL A 98 -0.32 -24.90 -6.57
CA VAL A 98 0.36 -24.28 -5.44
C VAL A 98 1.86 -24.59 -5.57
N THR A 99 2.71 -23.57 -5.55
CA THR A 99 4.15 -23.76 -5.78
C THR A 99 4.97 -23.31 -4.58
N ARG A 100 5.92 -24.16 -4.16
CA ARG A 100 6.91 -23.81 -3.13
C ARG A 100 8.07 -23.08 -3.78
N VAL A 101 8.39 -21.89 -3.27
CA VAL A 101 9.47 -21.05 -3.82
C VAL A 101 10.49 -20.70 -2.75
N ARG A 102 11.77 -20.83 -3.11
CA ARG A 102 12.90 -20.42 -2.26
C ARG A 102 13.21 -18.95 -2.47
N LEU A 103 13.08 -18.16 -1.42
CA LEU A 103 13.33 -16.72 -1.37
C LEU A 103 14.77 -16.37 -0.93
N ARG A 104 15.54 -17.33 -0.40
CA ARG A 104 16.93 -17.15 0.04
C ARG A 104 17.82 -18.31 -0.45
N GLY A 105 19.10 -18.02 -0.63
CA GLY A 105 20.12 -18.95 -1.14
C GLY A 105 20.57 -18.62 -2.56
N GLU A 106 21.54 -19.39 -3.07
CA GLU A 106 22.12 -19.20 -4.41
C GLU A 106 21.08 -19.37 -5.54
N THR A 107 20.05 -20.19 -5.31
CA THR A 107 18.92 -20.40 -6.23
C THR A 107 17.68 -19.57 -5.85
N ALA A 108 17.84 -18.49 -5.08
CA ALA A 108 16.71 -17.68 -4.64
C ALA A 108 16.01 -17.01 -5.82
N SER A 109 14.70 -17.19 -5.92
CA SER A 109 13.89 -16.31 -6.76
C SER A 109 13.94 -14.90 -6.17
N ARG A 110 14.32 -13.90 -6.97
CA ARG A 110 14.29 -12.50 -6.56
C ARG A 110 12.84 -12.10 -6.30
N LEU A 111 12.44 -12.10 -5.04
CA LEU A 111 11.21 -11.48 -4.59
C LEU A 111 11.55 -10.04 -4.18
N ARG A 112 11.29 -9.09 -5.08
CA ARG A 112 11.30 -7.67 -4.73
C ARG A 112 9.94 -7.31 -4.17
N ALA A 113 9.79 -7.47 -2.86
CA ALA A 113 8.79 -6.68 -2.16
C ALA A 113 9.25 -5.21 -2.18
N ALA A 114 8.31 -4.26 -2.20
CA ALA A 114 8.62 -2.83 -2.09
C ALA A 114 9.62 -2.60 -0.93
N PRO A 115 10.63 -1.72 -1.09
CA PRO A 115 11.71 -1.54 -0.13
C PRO A 115 11.14 -1.08 1.20
N THR A 116 10.89 -2.04 2.07
CA THR A 116 10.43 -1.81 3.43
C THR A 116 11.60 -2.14 4.32
N PHE A 117 12.05 -1.14 5.07
CA PHE A 117 13.02 -1.29 6.17
C PHE A 117 12.47 -2.17 7.31
N LEU A 118 11.25 -2.69 7.15
CA LEU A 118 10.51 -3.43 8.14
C LEU A 118 10.88 -4.92 8.04
N PRO A 119 11.00 -5.62 9.19
CA PRO A 119 11.32 -7.04 9.21
C PRO A 119 10.16 -7.97 8.77
N TRP A 120 9.02 -7.39 8.41
CA TRP A 120 7.85 -8.04 7.83
C TRP A 120 7.48 -7.37 6.50
N GLN A 121 6.85 -8.14 5.61
CA GLN A 121 6.42 -7.74 4.27
C GLN A 121 4.95 -8.10 4.11
N LEU A 122 4.11 -7.07 3.94
CA LEU A 122 2.67 -7.18 3.72
C LEU A 122 2.33 -6.28 2.53
N GLY A 123 1.87 -6.84 1.42
CA GLY A 123 1.43 -6.08 0.24
C GLY A 123 2.08 -6.52 -1.06
N ALA A 124 2.00 -5.66 -2.08
CA ALA A 124 2.45 -5.99 -3.42
C ALA A 124 4.00 -6.14 -3.52
N GLY A 125 4.41 -7.08 -4.34
CA GLY A 125 5.79 -7.33 -4.71
C GLY A 125 5.87 -7.97 -6.10
N ARG A 126 7.10 -8.17 -6.59
CA ARG A 126 7.36 -8.87 -7.84
C ARG A 126 8.23 -10.08 -7.61
N LEU A 127 7.82 -11.21 -8.18
CA LEU A 127 8.59 -12.43 -8.23
C LEU A 127 9.33 -12.53 -9.56
N ARG A 128 10.65 -12.71 -9.50
CA ARG A 128 11.54 -12.78 -10.68
C ARG A 128 11.45 -11.54 -11.58
N ASP A 129 11.08 -10.39 -11.01
CA ASP A 129 10.84 -9.12 -11.72
C ASP A 129 9.74 -9.15 -12.81
N GLU A 130 9.01 -10.27 -12.96
CA GLU A 130 8.02 -10.49 -14.03
C GLU A 130 6.60 -10.68 -13.50
N GLU A 131 6.44 -11.39 -12.38
CA GLU A 131 5.13 -11.79 -11.86
C GLU A 131 4.74 -10.91 -10.67
N ASP A 132 3.62 -10.18 -10.80
CA ASP A 132 3.06 -9.42 -9.68
C ASP A 132 2.47 -10.39 -8.64
N VAL A 133 3.01 -10.32 -7.43
CA VAL A 133 2.63 -11.19 -6.33
C VAL A 133 2.31 -10.36 -5.09
N GLU A 134 1.32 -10.80 -4.32
CA GLU A 134 1.05 -10.23 -3.02
C GLU A 134 1.78 -11.03 -1.94
N VAL A 135 2.56 -10.37 -1.10
CA VAL A 135 3.42 -11.00 -0.10
C VAL A 135 2.78 -10.87 1.28
N VAL A 136 2.62 -12.00 1.97
CA VAL A 136 2.18 -12.08 3.37
C VAL A 136 3.25 -12.82 4.17
N ARG A 137 4.14 -12.04 4.78
CA ARG A 137 5.33 -12.57 5.46
C ARG A 137 5.66 -11.76 6.71
N LEU A 138 5.51 -12.38 7.87
CA LEU A 138 5.81 -11.74 9.17
C LEU A 138 7.22 -12.05 9.70
N ALA A 139 7.96 -12.93 9.02
CA ALA A 139 9.33 -13.27 9.36
C ALA A 139 10.15 -13.54 8.10
N PRO A 140 11.46 -13.26 8.13
CA PRO A 140 12.32 -13.51 6.99
C PRO A 140 12.68 -15.00 6.84
N THR A 141 11.74 -15.81 6.36
CA THR A 141 11.91 -17.24 6.01
C THR A 141 12.67 -17.45 4.71
N ALA A 142 13.26 -18.64 4.53
CA ALA A 142 13.94 -19.00 3.28
C ALA A 142 12.96 -19.44 2.17
N THR A 143 11.75 -19.82 2.54
CA THR A 143 10.71 -20.38 1.67
C THR A 143 9.41 -19.61 1.83
N ALA A 144 8.61 -19.63 0.76
CA ALA A 144 7.22 -19.19 0.76
C ALA A 144 6.40 -20.10 -0.18
N ILE A 145 5.12 -20.25 0.12
CA ILE A 145 4.17 -20.96 -0.71
C ILE A 145 3.40 -19.93 -1.54
N LEU A 146 3.42 -20.09 -2.86
CA LEU A 146 2.64 -19.29 -3.79
C LEU A 146 1.30 -19.97 -4.02
N VAL A 147 0.23 -19.23 -3.69
CA VAL A 147 -1.15 -19.66 -3.86
C VAL A 147 -1.78 -18.85 -4.98
N PRO A 148 -2.37 -19.48 -6.01
CA PRO A 148 -3.08 -18.77 -7.05
C PRO A 148 -4.37 -18.15 -6.50
N THR A 149 -4.57 -16.87 -6.79
CA THR A 149 -5.74 -16.09 -6.39
C THR A 149 -6.32 -15.39 -7.61
N GLU A 150 -7.54 -14.86 -7.51
CA GLU A 150 -8.14 -14.06 -8.59
C GLU A 150 -7.38 -12.76 -8.87
N ARG A 151 -6.60 -12.26 -7.90
CA ARG A 151 -5.82 -11.02 -8.00
C ARG A 151 -4.35 -11.24 -8.36
N GLY A 152 -3.98 -12.44 -8.83
CA GLY A 152 -2.60 -12.84 -9.09
C GLY A 152 -2.15 -13.95 -8.14
N ARG A 153 -0.89 -13.94 -7.69
CA ARG A 153 -0.40 -14.96 -6.74
C ARG A 153 -0.14 -14.38 -5.36
N LEU A 154 -0.48 -15.15 -4.33
CA LEU A 154 -0.26 -14.82 -2.94
C LEU A 154 0.93 -15.63 -2.40
N ALA A 155 2.02 -14.95 -2.03
CA ALA A 155 3.19 -15.52 -1.40
C ALA A 155 3.04 -15.54 0.12
N ILE A 156 2.87 -16.73 0.70
CA ILE A 156 2.60 -16.93 2.12
C ILE A 156 3.82 -17.57 2.79
N ALA A 157 4.31 -16.95 3.86
CA ALA A 157 5.30 -17.57 4.75
C ALA A 157 4.62 -18.17 6.00
N ALA A 158 4.27 -19.45 5.92
CA ALA A 158 3.67 -20.19 7.03
C ALA A 158 4.72 -20.60 8.08
N ALA A 159 4.29 -20.76 9.34
CA ALA A 159 5.13 -21.35 10.39
C ALA A 159 5.28 -22.86 10.17
N ASP A 160 4.23 -23.51 9.68
CA ASP A 160 4.16 -24.90 9.29
C ASP A 160 3.62 -24.97 7.86
N GLU A 161 4.50 -25.32 6.92
CA GLU A 161 4.18 -25.34 5.50
C GLU A 161 3.29 -26.53 5.13
N ASP A 162 3.47 -27.67 5.79
CA ASP A 162 2.71 -28.89 5.49
C ASP A 162 1.26 -28.72 5.97
N ALA A 163 1.07 -28.13 7.16
CA ALA A 163 -0.27 -27.76 7.64
C ALA A 163 -0.99 -26.77 6.71
N LEU A 164 -0.26 -25.84 6.09
CA LEU A 164 -0.82 -24.93 5.09
C LEU A 164 -1.25 -25.68 3.82
N LEU A 165 -0.40 -26.56 3.29
CA LEU A 165 -0.69 -27.35 2.09
C LEU A 165 -1.86 -28.32 2.30
N ASP A 166 -1.95 -28.96 3.46
CA ASP A 166 -3.07 -29.83 3.83
C ASP A 166 -4.37 -29.05 3.94
N ALA A 167 -4.34 -27.85 4.51
CA ALA A 167 -5.50 -27.00 4.62
C ALA A 167 -5.96 -26.46 3.25
N LEU A 168 -5.03 -26.06 2.36
CA LEU A 168 -5.35 -25.68 0.98
C LEU A 168 -5.90 -26.85 0.17
N SER A 169 -5.36 -28.06 0.36
CA SER A 169 -5.86 -29.27 -0.28
C SER A 169 -7.28 -29.61 0.18
N ARG A 170 -7.57 -29.44 1.47
CA ARG A 170 -8.94 -29.57 2.02
C ARG A 170 -9.89 -28.51 1.47
N ALA A 171 -9.44 -27.25 1.36
CA ALA A 171 -10.21 -26.17 0.75
C ALA A 171 -10.54 -26.47 -0.72
N ALA A 172 -9.56 -26.91 -1.51
CA ALA A 172 -9.76 -27.28 -2.92
C ALA A 172 -10.78 -28.42 -3.08
N ARG A 173 -10.72 -29.47 -2.24
CA ARG A 173 -11.71 -30.56 -2.24
C ARG A 173 -13.09 -30.10 -1.77
N ALA A 174 -13.17 -29.19 -0.81
CA ALA A 174 -14.45 -28.61 -0.37
C ALA A 174 -15.09 -27.79 -1.51
N ARG A 175 -14.30 -26.97 -2.19
CA ARG A 175 -14.73 -26.24 -3.38
C ARG A 175 -15.20 -27.15 -4.50
N GLN A 176 -14.46 -28.23 -4.82
CA GLN A 176 -14.88 -29.19 -5.84
C GLN A 176 -16.25 -29.81 -5.53
N ARG A 177 -16.47 -30.20 -4.26
CA ARG A 177 -17.77 -30.71 -3.80
C ARG A 177 -18.87 -29.66 -3.93
N LEU A 178 -18.58 -28.40 -3.61
CA LEU A 178 -19.54 -27.30 -3.77
C LEU A 178 -19.87 -27.06 -5.24
N GLU A 179 -18.86 -27.05 -6.12
CA GLU A 179 -19.04 -26.89 -7.58
C GLU A 179 -19.82 -28.07 -8.19
N GLU A 180 -19.62 -29.30 -7.69
CA GLU A 180 -20.37 -30.49 -8.09
C GLU A 180 -21.83 -30.40 -7.64
N LEU A 181 -22.09 -30.01 -6.39
CA LEU A 181 -23.44 -29.79 -5.89
C LEU A 181 -24.15 -28.68 -6.67
N ILE A 182 -23.46 -27.58 -6.97
CA ILE A 182 -24.02 -26.50 -7.82
C ILE A 182 -24.39 -27.07 -9.19
N ARG A 183 -23.48 -27.83 -9.82
CA ARG A 183 -23.72 -28.46 -11.13
C ARG A 183 -24.88 -29.45 -11.13
N GLU A 184 -25.07 -30.22 -10.06
CA GLU A 184 -26.21 -31.13 -9.90
C GLU A 184 -27.52 -30.38 -9.63
N SER A 185 -27.44 -29.27 -8.87
CA SER A 185 -28.58 -28.41 -8.54
C SER A 185 -28.99 -27.43 -9.64
N SER A 186 -28.32 -27.46 -10.80
CA SER A 186 -28.68 -26.72 -12.01
C SER A 186 -29.17 -27.66 -13.12
N PRO A 187 -30.36 -28.32 -12.99
CA PRO A 187 -30.82 -29.30 -13.97
C PRO A 187 -31.31 -28.66 -15.29
N ASP A 188 -31.54 -27.34 -15.33
CA ASP A 188 -32.25 -26.70 -16.44
C ASP A 188 -31.40 -26.34 -17.67
N GLU A 189 -30.06 -26.28 -17.59
CA GLU A 189 -29.23 -26.00 -18.79
C GLU A 189 -28.98 -27.24 -19.67
N ARG A 190 -29.25 -28.45 -19.18
CA ARG A 190 -29.10 -29.68 -19.98
C ARG A 190 -30.34 -30.03 -20.81
N ALA A 191 -31.51 -29.49 -20.45
CA ALA A 191 -32.73 -29.69 -21.23
C ALA A 191 -32.74 -28.85 -22.52
N GLU A 192 -32.04 -27.71 -22.56
CA GLU A 192 -31.95 -26.87 -23.78
C GLU A 192 -30.73 -27.18 -24.67
N ALA A 193 -29.67 -27.80 -24.14
CA ALA A 193 -28.49 -28.16 -24.93
C ALA A 193 -28.61 -29.53 -25.65
N SER A 194 -29.63 -30.34 -25.35
CA SER A 194 -29.86 -31.65 -25.99
C SER A 194 -31.03 -31.65 -27.00
N ASP A 195 -31.70 -30.52 -27.24
CA ASP A 195 -32.78 -30.40 -28.23
C ASP A 195 -32.61 -29.19 -29.18
N GLY A 196 -31.41 -28.60 -29.20
CA GLY A 196 -31.05 -27.46 -30.05
C GLY A 196 -30.16 -27.80 -31.26
N SER A 197 -29.73 -29.05 -31.40
CA SER A 197 -29.09 -29.52 -32.64
C SER A 197 -30.16 -30.13 -33.56
N SER A 198 -31.05 -29.28 -34.06
CA SER A 198 -31.48 -29.46 -35.45
C SER A 198 -30.21 -29.27 -36.29
N GLU A 199 -29.53 -30.37 -36.54
CA GLU A 199 -28.68 -30.57 -37.69
C GLU A 199 -29.58 -30.33 -38.91
N VAL A 200 -29.74 -29.07 -39.28
CA VAL A 200 -30.25 -28.69 -40.59
C VAL A 200 -29.17 -29.15 -41.55
N ALA A 201 -29.34 -30.39 -42.02
CA ALA A 201 -28.66 -30.88 -43.19
C ALA A 201 -28.70 -29.76 -44.25
N PRO A 202 -27.59 -29.44 -44.92
CA PRO A 202 -27.60 -28.39 -45.93
C PRO A 202 -28.63 -28.79 -46.99
N GLU A 203 -29.78 -28.12 -46.96
CA GLU A 203 -30.80 -28.23 -47.99
C GLU A 203 -30.08 -27.81 -49.27
N PHE A 204 -29.92 -28.76 -50.20
CA PHE A 204 -29.23 -28.54 -51.46
C PHE A 204 -30.04 -27.53 -52.28
N MET A 205 -29.81 -26.25 -52.01
CA MET A 205 -30.42 -25.14 -52.74
C MET A 205 -30.01 -25.28 -54.20
N THR A 206 -31.01 -25.33 -55.06
CA THR A 206 -30.80 -25.38 -56.50
C THR A 206 -30.05 -24.10 -56.94
N GLY A 207 -29.32 -24.15 -58.07
CA GLY A 207 -28.51 -23.00 -58.52
C GLY A 207 -29.29 -21.68 -58.66
N ILE A 208 -30.61 -21.74 -58.80
CA ILE A 208 -31.51 -20.58 -58.88
C ILE A 208 -31.78 -20.01 -57.48
N GLU A 209 -31.97 -20.84 -56.47
CA GLU A 209 -32.23 -20.42 -55.08
C GLU A 209 -30.98 -19.80 -54.45
N ARG A 210 -29.80 -20.32 -54.80
CA ARG A 210 -28.52 -19.72 -54.39
C ARG A 210 -28.38 -18.30 -54.96
N ALA A 211 -28.74 -18.10 -56.23
CA ALA A 211 -28.67 -16.78 -56.87
C ALA A 211 -29.70 -15.78 -56.29
N THR A 212 -30.88 -16.24 -55.87
CA THR A 212 -31.88 -15.36 -55.23
C THR A 212 -31.50 -15.02 -53.80
N PHE A 213 -30.89 -15.95 -53.06
CA PHE A 213 -30.36 -15.71 -51.72
C PHE A 213 -29.18 -14.73 -51.73
N GLU A 214 -28.22 -14.93 -52.63
CA GLU A 214 -27.07 -14.01 -52.79
C GLU A 214 -27.52 -12.60 -53.17
N ARG A 215 -28.58 -12.46 -54.00
CA ARG A 215 -29.18 -11.15 -54.29
C ARG A 215 -29.84 -10.50 -53.07
N ARG A 216 -30.51 -11.27 -52.21
CA ARG A 216 -31.11 -10.72 -50.97
C ARG A 216 -30.03 -10.28 -50.00
N LEU A 217 -29.00 -11.10 -49.80
CA LEU A 217 -27.88 -10.77 -48.92
C LEU A 217 -27.13 -9.51 -49.39
N ALA A 218 -26.91 -9.36 -50.71
CA ALA A 218 -26.29 -8.17 -51.27
C ALA A 218 -27.17 -6.91 -51.10
N ALA A 219 -28.49 -7.05 -51.20
CA ALA A 219 -29.42 -5.95 -50.94
C ALA A 219 -29.43 -5.54 -49.46
N GLU A 220 -29.45 -6.51 -48.54
CA GLU A 220 -29.39 -6.23 -47.10
C GLU A 220 -28.06 -5.57 -46.70
N LEU A 221 -26.94 -6.01 -47.26
CA LEU A 221 -25.64 -5.37 -47.02
C LEU A 221 -25.57 -3.96 -47.60
N ALA A 222 -26.22 -3.70 -48.74
CA ALA A 222 -26.32 -2.36 -49.32
C ALA A 222 -27.21 -1.44 -48.47
N GLU A 223 -28.33 -1.94 -47.95
CA GLU A 223 -29.20 -1.21 -47.01
C GLU A 223 -28.50 -0.94 -45.68
N ALA A 224 -27.77 -1.91 -45.14
CA ALA A 224 -26.97 -1.74 -43.93
C ALA A 224 -25.84 -0.71 -44.12
N ALA A 225 -25.18 -0.72 -45.28
CA ALA A 225 -24.15 0.26 -45.63
C ALA A 225 -24.75 1.67 -45.82
N ALA A 226 -25.93 1.80 -46.44
CA ALA A 226 -26.63 3.07 -46.57
C ALA A 226 -27.10 3.62 -45.22
N ALA A 227 -27.60 2.74 -44.34
CA ALA A 227 -27.99 3.10 -42.97
C ALA A 227 -26.78 3.50 -42.10
N ALA A 228 -25.62 2.87 -42.31
CA ALA A 228 -24.37 3.24 -41.65
C ALA A 228 -23.87 4.61 -42.14
N ALA A 229 -23.90 4.87 -43.45
CA ALA A 229 -23.51 6.15 -44.04
C ALA A 229 -24.39 7.30 -43.54
N ALA A 230 -25.72 7.08 -43.43
CA ALA A 230 -26.66 8.06 -42.88
C ALA A 230 -26.43 8.36 -41.38
N ARG A 231 -25.83 7.44 -40.61
CA ARG A 231 -25.48 7.67 -39.20
C ARG A 231 -24.20 8.51 -39.04
N THR A 232 -23.28 8.47 -40.01
CA THR A 232 -22.03 9.25 -39.95
C THR A 232 -22.23 10.74 -40.22
N ASP A 233 -23.20 11.13 -41.06
CA ASP A 233 -23.49 12.56 -41.35
C ASP A 233 -24.34 13.26 -40.27
N ALA A 234 -24.90 12.50 -39.31
CA ALA A 234 -25.73 13.04 -38.23
C ALA A 234 -24.98 13.18 -36.89
N LEU A 235 -23.68 12.87 -36.83
CA LEU A 235 -22.88 13.02 -35.61
C LEU A 235 -22.26 14.44 -35.54
N PRO A 236 -22.59 15.25 -34.52
CA PRO A 236 -21.94 16.54 -34.33
C PRO A 236 -20.46 16.38 -33.99
N SER A 237 -19.65 17.30 -34.50
CA SER A 237 -18.18 17.35 -34.33
C SER A 237 -17.75 17.08 -32.86
N PRO A 238 -16.72 16.24 -32.63
CA PRO A 238 -16.33 15.76 -31.29
C PRO A 238 -15.83 16.84 -30.32
N GLU A 239 -15.66 18.09 -30.76
CA GLU A 239 -15.31 19.22 -29.86
C GLU A 239 -16.51 19.77 -29.06
N ALA A 240 -17.75 19.42 -29.43
CA ALA A 240 -18.94 19.85 -28.68
C ALA A 240 -19.38 18.84 -27.58
N ALA A 241 -19.03 17.56 -27.72
CA ALA A 241 -19.54 16.47 -26.88
C ALA A 241 -18.82 16.30 -25.53
N GLU A 242 -17.61 16.87 -25.36
CA GLU A 242 -16.92 16.86 -24.06
C GLU A 242 -17.52 17.83 -23.02
N ARG A 243 -18.51 18.65 -23.41
CA ARG A 243 -19.25 19.52 -22.48
C ARG A 243 -20.51 18.89 -21.88
N GLU A 244 -20.96 17.71 -22.35
CA GLU A 244 -22.31 17.22 -22.04
C GLU A 244 -22.36 15.86 -21.30
N ALA A 245 -21.24 15.17 -21.14
CA ALA A 245 -21.18 13.86 -20.46
C ALA A 245 -20.83 13.95 -18.96
N GLN A 246 -21.59 14.75 -18.20
CA GLN A 246 -21.56 14.70 -16.73
C GLN A 246 -22.95 14.27 -16.22
N PRO A 247 -23.06 13.20 -15.40
CA PRO A 247 -24.33 12.52 -15.11
C PRO A 247 -25.30 13.36 -14.26
N PRO A 248 -26.63 13.10 -14.35
CA PRO A 248 -27.64 13.84 -13.59
C PRO A 248 -27.62 13.41 -12.12
N HIS A 249 -26.96 14.20 -11.27
CA HIS A 249 -27.17 14.10 -9.83
C HIS A 249 -28.53 14.70 -9.46
N VAL A 250 -29.45 13.82 -9.04
CA VAL A 250 -30.69 14.18 -8.35
C VAL A 250 -30.33 14.97 -7.09
N GLY A 251 -30.47 16.29 -7.19
CA GLY A 251 -30.22 17.22 -6.11
C GLY A 251 -31.37 17.22 -5.11
N VAL A 252 -31.16 16.55 -3.97
CA VAL A 252 -31.83 16.94 -2.73
C VAL A 252 -31.38 18.37 -2.42
N ARG A 253 -32.32 19.33 -2.49
CA ARG A 253 -32.15 20.72 -2.08
C ARG A 253 -31.61 20.78 -0.65
N ARG A 254 -30.30 20.91 -0.48
CA ARG A 254 -29.67 21.47 0.72
C ARG A 254 -29.02 22.79 0.37
N GLY A 255 -29.31 23.78 1.22
CA GLY A 255 -29.02 25.19 1.02
C GLY A 255 -27.60 25.48 0.54
N ARG A 256 -27.57 26.25 -0.55
CA ARG A 256 -26.39 26.86 -1.15
C ARG A 256 -25.75 27.81 -0.13
N ARG A 257 -24.75 27.37 0.62
CA ARG A 257 -23.82 28.28 1.28
C ARG A 257 -22.89 28.83 0.20
N LEU A 258 -23.02 30.12 -0.09
CA LEU A 258 -22.11 30.90 -0.90
C LEU A 258 -20.69 30.77 -0.33
N GLY A 259 -19.90 29.87 -0.92
CA GLY A 259 -18.48 29.77 -0.67
C GLY A 259 -17.79 30.98 -1.29
N LEU A 260 -17.49 31.98 -0.45
CA LEU A 260 -16.60 33.08 -0.79
C LEU A 260 -15.29 32.50 -1.35
N ARG A 261 -15.09 32.68 -2.67
CA ARG A 261 -13.84 32.36 -3.37
C ARG A 261 -12.76 33.26 -2.77
N ARG A 262 -11.93 32.69 -1.89
CA ARG A 262 -10.78 33.42 -1.32
C ARG A 262 -9.80 33.78 -2.45
N PRO A 263 -9.34 35.03 -2.52
CA PRO A 263 -8.53 35.52 -3.63
C PRO A 263 -7.10 34.92 -3.65
N ALA A 264 -6.45 34.92 -4.81
CA ALA A 264 -5.19 34.21 -5.07
C ALA A 264 -4.01 34.63 -4.15
N TRP A 265 -4.02 35.84 -3.62
CA TRP A 265 -3.04 36.32 -2.64
C TRP A 265 -3.19 35.68 -1.24
N ALA A 266 -4.28 34.95 -0.99
CA ALA A 266 -4.49 34.20 0.25
C ALA A 266 -3.91 32.78 0.22
N ARG A 267 -3.40 32.30 -0.92
CA ARG A 267 -2.65 31.03 -0.99
C ARG A 267 -1.18 31.31 -0.67
N ARG A 268 -0.86 31.38 0.63
CA ARG A 268 0.55 31.38 1.08
C ARG A 268 1.15 30.01 0.75
N PRO A 269 2.28 29.92 0.03
CA PRO A 269 3.00 28.66 -0.11
C PRO A 269 3.44 28.24 1.29
N ALA A 270 2.82 27.21 1.84
CA ALA A 270 3.25 26.66 3.11
C ALA A 270 4.65 26.04 2.88
N PRO A 271 5.69 26.49 3.59
CA PRO A 271 7.00 25.85 3.46
C PRO A 271 6.82 24.36 3.75
N SER A 272 7.32 23.51 2.84
CA SER A 272 7.17 22.06 2.96
C SER A 272 7.76 21.60 4.29
N ALA A 273 7.10 20.68 4.99
CA ALA A 273 7.55 20.19 6.30
C ALA A 273 9.00 19.66 6.27
N GLY A 274 9.48 19.24 5.09
CA GLY A 274 10.87 18.83 4.87
C GLY A 274 11.91 19.91 5.17
N LEU A 275 11.61 21.20 4.98
CA LEU A 275 12.55 22.30 5.30
C LEU A 275 12.84 22.42 6.80
N LEU A 276 11.94 21.96 7.67
CA LEU A 276 12.11 22.02 9.12
C LEU A 276 13.03 20.91 9.66
N VAL A 277 13.10 19.79 8.95
CA VAL A 277 13.89 18.61 9.35
C VAL A 277 15.34 18.69 8.84
N LEU A 278 15.60 19.54 7.83
CA LEU A 278 16.91 19.67 7.18
C LEU A 278 18.08 20.00 8.15
N PRO A 279 17.95 20.97 9.08
CA PRO A 279 19.05 21.31 10.01
C PRO A 279 19.39 20.13 10.95
N LEU A 280 18.36 19.39 11.37
CA LEU A 280 18.53 18.21 12.23
C LEU A 280 19.30 17.10 11.51
N LEU A 281 18.96 16.86 10.23
CA LEU A 281 19.67 15.89 9.39
C LEU A 281 21.12 16.34 9.13
N GLY A 282 21.35 17.63 8.85
CA GLY A 282 22.69 18.18 8.64
C GLY A 282 23.60 17.98 9.85
N ALA A 283 23.12 18.31 11.05
CA ALA A 283 23.86 18.09 12.29
C ALA A 283 24.12 16.60 12.56
N GLY A 284 23.12 15.73 12.30
CA GLY A 284 23.26 14.28 12.43
C GLY A 284 24.30 13.68 11.49
N ILE A 285 24.38 14.14 10.25
CA ILE A 285 25.36 13.70 9.26
C ILE A 285 26.78 14.13 9.67
N VAL A 286 26.97 15.41 10.04
CA VAL A 286 28.29 15.91 10.48
C VAL A 286 28.78 15.15 11.70
N TRP A 287 27.89 14.93 12.68
CA TRP A 287 28.21 14.15 13.87
C TRP A 287 28.58 12.70 13.53
N GLY A 288 27.79 12.04 12.66
CA GLY A 288 28.06 10.67 12.23
C GLY A 288 29.38 10.51 11.47
N ILE A 289 29.73 11.44 10.59
CA ILE A 289 31.00 11.42 9.85
C ILE A 289 32.18 11.66 10.79
N ALA A 290 32.09 12.64 11.69
CA ALA A 290 33.15 12.93 12.66
C ALA A 290 33.37 11.76 13.64
N ALA A 291 32.30 11.07 14.03
CA ALA A 291 32.36 9.86 14.84
C ALA A 291 33.01 8.69 14.08
N ALA A 292 32.62 8.47 12.82
CA ALA A 292 33.15 7.37 12.00
C ALA A 292 34.64 7.51 11.67
N GLN A 293 35.19 8.72 11.73
CA GLN A 293 36.61 9.00 11.51
C GLN A 293 37.43 9.11 12.80
N ASP A 294 36.83 8.83 13.97
CA ASP A 294 37.43 9.06 15.29
C ASP A 294 37.98 10.49 15.48
N ARG A 295 37.37 11.47 14.79
CA ARG A 295 37.74 12.90 14.87
C ARG A 295 36.91 13.67 15.88
N MET A 296 36.05 12.99 16.63
CA MET A 296 35.26 13.66 17.66
C MET A 296 36.16 14.11 18.82
N PRO A 297 36.14 15.41 19.18
CA PRO A 297 36.90 15.89 20.32
C PRO A 297 36.39 15.23 21.61
N GLN A 298 37.30 14.95 22.54
CA GLN A 298 36.92 14.32 23.80
C GLN A 298 35.89 15.19 24.55
N PRO A 299 34.82 14.60 25.10
CA PRO A 299 33.69 15.33 25.67
C PRO A 299 34.05 16.19 26.90
N ALA A 300 35.18 15.91 27.54
CA ALA A 300 35.69 16.69 28.68
C ALA A 300 36.49 17.94 28.28
N THR A 301 36.86 18.09 27.00
CA THR A 301 37.65 19.22 26.51
C THR A 301 36.78 20.42 26.15
N ASP A 302 37.31 21.63 26.29
CA ASP A 302 36.62 22.86 25.88
C ASP A 302 36.22 22.84 24.40
N LEU A 303 37.07 22.24 23.56
CA LEU A 303 36.80 22.05 22.14
C LEU A 303 35.61 21.09 21.91
N GLY A 304 35.51 20.00 22.68
CA GLY A 304 34.35 19.10 22.65
C GLY A 304 33.05 19.78 23.07
N ARG A 305 33.09 20.62 24.11
CA ARG A 305 31.94 21.41 24.57
C ARG A 305 31.49 22.41 23.52
N LEU A 306 32.42 23.15 22.91
CA LEU A 306 32.13 24.13 21.87
C LEU A 306 31.57 23.45 20.61
N THR A 307 32.10 22.28 20.25
CA THR A 307 31.64 21.51 19.08
C THR A 307 30.23 20.97 19.29
N ALA A 308 29.97 20.38 20.46
CA ALA A 308 28.64 19.91 20.84
C ALA A 308 27.64 21.07 20.87
N LEU A 309 28.00 22.21 21.45
CA LEU A 309 27.18 23.42 21.47
C LEU A 309 26.87 23.90 20.06
N ALA A 310 27.86 23.94 19.17
CA ALA A 310 27.69 24.39 17.80
C ALA A 310 26.80 23.44 16.98
N LEU A 311 26.91 22.13 17.17
CA LEU A 311 26.00 21.14 16.54
C LEU A 311 24.58 21.25 17.07
N VAL A 312 24.41 21.47 18.38
CA VAL A 312 23.09 21.68 19.00
C VAL A 312 22.45 22.98 18.48
N LEU A 313 23.23 24.06 18.35
CA LEU A 313 22.75 25.32 17.81
C LEU A 313 22.39 25.20 16.32
N GLY A 314 23.26 24.57 15.52
CA GLY A 314 23.08 24.42 14.07
C GLY A 314 21.97 23.45 13.67
N GLY A 315 21.69 22.41 14.47
CA GLY A 315 20.63 21.45 14.20
C GLY A 315 19.37 21.70 15.03
N PRO A 316 19.25 21.09 16.22
CA PRO A 316 18.05 21.18 17.06
C PRO A 316 17.56 22.60 17.33
N ALA A 317 18.44 23.53 17.74
CA ALA A 317 18.01 24.88 18.07
C ALA A 317 17.56 25.66 16.83
N THR A 318 18.20 25.42 15.68
CA THR A 318 17.75 25.98 14.40
C THR A 318 16.40 25.41 13.99
N THR A 319 16.16 24.11 14.16
CA THR A 319 14.84 23.52 13.89
C THR A 319 13.77 24.13 14.78
N VAL A 320 14.03 24.34 16.07
CA VAL A 320 13.12 25.04 16.98
C VAL A 320 12.89 26.49 16.53
N GLY A 321 13.97 27.21 16.21
CA GLY A 321 13.90 28.59 15.69
C GLY A 321 13.10 28.67 14.40
N ALA A 322 13.22 27.69 13.51
CA ALA A 322 12.48 27.62 12.26
C ALA A 322 10.99 27.31 12.50
N ILE A 323 10.66 26.48 13.49
CA ILE A 323 9.27 26.23 13.92
C ILE A 323 8.67 27.51 14.54
N MET A 324 9.40 28.19 15.42
CA MET A 324 8.95 29.45 16.00
C MET A 324 8.77 30.53 14.93
N ALA A 325 9.74 30.69 14.03
CA ALA A 325 9.65 31.59 12.88
C ALA A 325 8.46 31.23 11.99
N ARG A 326 8.14 29.94 11.78
CA ARG A 326 6.97 29.54 11.00
C ARG A 326 5.67 30.05 11.62
N VAL A 327 5.58 30.06 12.95
CA VAL A 327 4.37 30.49 13.66
C VAL A 327 4.26 32.01 13.73
N TRP A 328 5.36 32.72 13.99
CA TRP A 328 5.33 34.16 14.27
C TRP A 328 5.74 35.02 13.06
N TRP A 329 6.70 34.58 12.26
CA TRP A 329 7.24 35.30 11.10
C TRP A 329 7.63 34.35 9.93
N PRO A 330 6.66 33.83 9.16
CA PRO A 330 6.91 32.76 8.19
C PRO A 330 7.97 33.06 7.13
N ARG A 331 8.19 34.35 6.82
CA ARG A 331 9.22 34.81 5.88
C ARG A 331 10.65 34.60 6.40
N LEU A 332 10.84 34.48 7.71
CA LEU A 332 12.14 34.25 8.35
C LEU A 332 12.53 32.77 8.38
N VAL A 333 11.62 31.84 8.10
CA VAL A 333 11.91 30.39 8.16
C VAL A 333 13.10 30.02 7.27
N ALA A 334 13.13 30.51 6.03
CA ALA A 334 14.24 30.23 5.11
C ALA A 334 15.58 30.81 5.61
N VAL A 335 15.56 31.99 6.22
CA VAL A 335 16.76 32.64 6.76
C VAL A 335 17.30 31.88 7.97
N VAL A 336 16.41 31.44 8.87
CA VAL A 336 16.79 30.65 10.05
C VAL A 336 17.38 29.30 9.62
N VAL A 337 16.68 28.58 8.72
CA VAL A 337 17.15 27.29 8.21
C VAL A 337 18.48 27.42 7.47
N ALA A 338 18.64 28.44 6.61
CA ALA A 338 19.89 28.70 5.91
C ALA A 338 21.04 29.04 6.88
N GLY A 339 20.77 29.82 7.93
CA GLY A 339 21.75 30.16 8.97
C GLY A 339 22.24 28.94 9.74
N GLY A 340 21.34 28.05 10.16
CA GLY A 340 21.74 26.82 10.85
C GLY A 340 22.45 25.83 9.95
N LEU A 341 22.04 25.71 8.68
CA LEU A 341 22.77 24.90 7.70
C LEU A 341 24.19 25.43 7.48
N ALA A 342 24.36 26.75 7.29
CA ALA A 342 25.67 27.37 7.17
C ALA A 342 26.54 27.10 8.42
N ALA A 343 25.97 27.22 9.63
CA ALA A 343 26.65 26.89 10.86
C ALA A 343 27.08 25.42 10.91
N THR A 344 26.20 24.46 10.54
CA THR A 344 26.57 23.03 10.48
C THR A 344 27.68 22.74 9.47
N VAL A 345 27.72 23.43 8.33
CA VAL A 345 28.79 23.30 7.33
C VAL A 345 30.12 23.84 7.87
N PHE A 346 30.11 25.00 8.53
CA PHE A 346 31.32 25.56 9.16
C PHE A 346 31.87 24.65 10.26
N VAL A 347 31.01 24.08 11.09
CA VAL A 347 31.40 23.11 12.13
C VAL A 347 31.95 21.83 11.49
N GLY A 348 31.29 21.31 10.45
CA GLY A 348 31.75 20.14 9.72
C GLY A 348 33.13 20.37 9.10
N ARG A 349 33.36 21.53 8.46
CA ARG A 349 34.67 21.90 7.91
C ARG A 349 35.73 22.01 9.01
N ALA A 350 35.41 22.65 10.13
CA ALA A 350 36.35 22.77 11.25
C ALA A 350 36.78 21.40 11.84
N LEU A 351 35.90 20.40 11.81
CA LEU A 351 36.19 19.04 12.31
C LEU A 351 36.88 18.14 11.28
N LEU A 352 36.58 18.34 9.99
CA LEU A 352 36.97 17.40 8.93
C LEU A 352 38.11 17.94 8.04
N GLY A 353 38.43 19.23 8.10
CA GLY A 353 39.45 19.88 7.27
C GLY A 353 38.90 20.39 5.95
#